data_AF-A0A4R4TSH2-F1
#
_entry.id   AF-A0A4R4TSH2-F1
#
_cell.length_a   1.000
_cell.length_b   1.000
_cell.length_c   1.000
_cell.angle_alpha   90.00
_cell.angle_beta   90.00
_cell.angle_gamma   90.00
#
_symmetry.space_group_name_H-M   'P 1'
#
loop_
_entity.id
_entity.type
_entity.pdbx_description
1 polymer ?
#
loop_
_entity_poly.entity_id
_entity_poly.type
_entity_poly.pdbx_seq_one_letter_code
_entity_poly.pdbx_strand_id
1 'polypeptide(L)'
;MAPVAQPSPLAVVQQRALALRAAGDLPAARRLLTDTIASARPGYGEDHPDVLSTAHLLARMHREADDPAGARRVLEEAYAAGERRWNPADPLMLAICFDLAQVAEELGNRHEARRNFTRVATHGPAVLGEQHAAVRVAQQYLGVAAAPTPLHAPVGSPPTAPHARPVLPNSVAQPGPVVPPEPVRSADPRSAGSQGWQPASPADGRTRQASPPVHQPPAPHVPLPRQQLSAPPGPRPPAPTAPYQPSVPVAHAGPVAPA
;
A
#
# COMPACT_ATOMS: atom_id res chain seq x y z
N MET A 1 -22.61 16.46 10.16
CA MET A 1 -21.88 16.42 8.87
C MET A 1 -20.54 15.77 9.15
N ALA A 2 -20.27 14.60 8.56
CA ALA A 2 -18.93 14.01 8.64
C ALA A 2 -17.95 14.86 7.81
N PRO A 3 -16.71 15.11 8.28
CA PRO A 3 -15.74 15.84 7.48
C PRO A 3 -15.43 15.03 6.21
N VAL A 4 -15.58 15.66 5.04
CA VAL A 4 -15.07 15.12 3.78
C VAL A 4 -13.55 15.04 3.96
N ALA A 5 -13.00 13.83 4.06
CA ALA A 5 -11.57 13.61 4.22
C ALA A 5 -10.85 14.25 3.03
N GLN A 6 -10.06 15.29 3.29
CA GLN A 6 -9.25 15.93 2.27
C GLN A 6 -8.16 14.95 1.83
N PRO A 7 -7.97 14.71 0.52
CA PRO A 7 -6.90 13.84 0.05
C PRO A 7 -5.55 14.41 0.49
N SER A 8 -4.62 13.54 0.89
CA SER A 8 -3.30 14.00 1.31
C SER A 8 -2.59 14.72 0.15
N PRO A 9 -1.72 15.70 0.41
CA PRO A 9 -0.97 16.38 -0.64
C PRO A 9 -0.20 15.38 -1.53
N LEU A 10 0.27 14.28 -0.95
CA LEU A 10 0.95 13.19 -1.65
C LEU A 10 0.01 12.43 -2.60
N ALA A 11 -1.22 12.14 -2.18
CA ALA A 11 -2.23 11.52 -3.05
C ALA A 11 -2.53 12.38 -4.30
N VAL A 12 -2.61 13.71 -4.14
CA VAL A 12 -2.81 14.63 -5.28
C VAL A 12 -1.63 14.58 -6.25
N VAL A 13 -0.40 14.55 -5.73
CA VAL A 13 0.79 14.40 -6.56
C VAL A 13 0.80 13.07 -7.30
N GLN A 14 0.47 11.97 -6.63
CA GLN A 14 0.40 10.64 -7.23
C GLN A 14 -0.59 10.60 -8.40
N GLN A 15 -1.78 11.19 -8.21
CA GLN A 15 -2.77 11.30 -9.28
C GLN A 15 -2.23 12.12 -10.47
N ARG A 16 -1.52 13.22 -10.20
CA ARG A 16 -0.88 14.02 -11.26
C ARG A 16 0.21 13.25 -12.00
N ALA A 17 1.04 12.49 -11.29
CA ALA A 17 2.07 11.65 -11.88
C ALA A 17 1.45 10.55 -12.77
N LEU A 18 0.35 9.95 -12.33
CA LEU A 18 -0.41 8.98 -13.13
C LEU A 18 -1.01 9.63 -14.39
N ALA A 19 -1.46 10.87 -14.32
CA ALA A 19 -1.94 11.61 -15.49
C ALA A 19 -0.80 11.91 -16.48
N LEU A 20 0.38 12.32 -16.00
CA LEU A 20 1.57 12.53 -16.84
C LEU A 20 2.00 11.23 -17.54
N ARG A 21 2.00 10.12 -16.80
CA ARG A 21 2.23 8.77 -17.33
C ARG A 21 1.22 8.42 -18.43
N ALA A 22 -0.08 8.65 -18.21
CA ALA A 22 -1.11 8.39 -19.20
C ALA A 22 -0.95 9.25 -20.48
N ALA A 23 -0.35 10.44 -20.34
CA ALA A 23 0.01 11.30 -21.47
C ALA A 23 1.36 10.93 -22.14
N GLY A 24 2.06 9.92 -21.62
CA GLY A 24 3.37 9.46 -22.14
C GLY A 24 4.58 10.23 -21.60
N ASP A 25 4.40 11.18 -20.68
CA ASP A 25 5.50 11.97 -20.09
C ASP A 25 6.05 11.31 -18.82
N LEU A 26 6.69 10.15 -18.99
CA LEU A 26 7.38 9.44 -17.91
C LEU A 26 8.49 10.27 -17.24
N PRO A 27 9.31 11.05 -17.98
CA PRO A 27 10.32 11.91 -17.36
C PRO A 27 9.74 12.95 -16.39
N ALA A 28 8.65 13.63 -16.77
CA ALA A 28 8.00 14.58 -15.86
C ALA A 28 7.35 13.88 -14.66
N ALA A 29 6.72 12.73 -14.86
CA ALA A 29 6.16 11.93 -13.76
C ALA A 29 7.23 11.54 -12.74
N ARG A 30 8.40 11.06 -13.20
CA ARG A 30 9.53 10.69 -12.35
C ARG A 30 10.06 11.89 -11.56
N ARG A 31 10.32 13.03 -12.24
CA ARG A 31 10.80 14.24 -11.56
C ARG A 31 9.83 14.70 -10.48
N LEU A 32 8.54 14.75 -10.81
CA LEU A 32 7.49 15.16 -9.87
C LEU A 32 7.48 14.28 -8.62
N LEU A 33 7.55 12.95 -8.77
CA LEU A 33 7.55 12.02 -7.64
C LEU A 33 8.83 12.13 -6.81
N THR A 34 10.00 12.22 -7.45
CA THR A 34 11.30 12.39 -6.76
C THR A 34 11.34 13.65 -5.92
N ASP A 35 10.97 14.80 -6.48
CA ASP A 35 10.96 16.09 -5.78
C ASP A 35 9.96 16.09 -4.61
N THR A 36 8.84 15.39 -4.80
CA THR A 36 7.81 15.24 -3.77
C THR A 36 8.28 14.37 -2.61
N ILE A 37 8.95 13.25 -2.88
CA ILE A 37 9.56 12.42 -1.83
C ILE A 37 10.62 13.23 -1.06
N ALA A 38 11.50 13.93 -1.77
CA ALA A 38 12.56 14.72 -1.16
C ALA A 38 12.01 15.82 -0.23
N SER A 39 10.92 16.49 -0.64
CA SER A 39 10.27 17.53 0.17
C SER A 39 9.41 16.97 1.31
N ALA A 40 8.84 15.76 1.16
CA ALA A 40 8.01 15.13 2.19
C ALA A 40 8.83 14.47 3.31
N ARG A 41 10.01 13.91 3.00
CA ARG A 41 10.84 13.16 3.98
C ARG A 41 11.07 13.91 5.31
N PRO A 42 11.43 15.21 5.35
CA PRO A 42 11.67 15.91 6.62
C PRO A 42 10.43 16.09 7.49
N GLY A 43 9.23 16.19 6.88
CA GLY A 43 7.97 16.44 7.59
C GLY A 43 7.23 15.16 7.99
N TYR A 44 7.22 14.17 7.11
CA TYR A 44 6.47 12.91 7.31
C TYR A 44 7.33 11.78 7.88
N GLY A 45 8.64 11.79 7.63
CA GLY A 45 9.52 10.65 7.86
C GLY A 45 9.66 9.76 6.61
N GLU A 46 10.77 9.01 6.53
CA GLU A 46 11.05 8.12 5.39
C GLU A 46 10.15 6.87 5.38
N ASP A 47 9.65 6.46 6.54
CA ASP A 47 8.80 5.29 6.75
C ASP A 47 7.30 5.59 6.70
N HIS A 48 6.92 6.83 6.37
CA HIS A 48 5.51 7.24 6.27
C HIS A 48 4.82 6.54 5.08
N PRO A 49 3.57 6.03 5.23
CA PRO A 49 2.94 5.18 4.22
C PRO A 49 2.75 5.92 2.88
N ASP A 50 2.40 7.21 2.92
CA ASP A 50 2.27 7.99 1.69
C ASP A 50 3.63 8.22 0.99
N VAL A 51 4.73 8.32 1.74
CA VAL A 51 6.08 8.47 1.17
C VAL A 51 6.51 7.15 0.53
N LEU A 52 6.29 6.03 1.22
CA LEU A 52 6.56 4.68 0.71
C LEU A 52 5.71 4.36 -0.54
N SER A 53 4.43 4.71 -0.53
CA SER A 53 3.52 4.56 -1.68
C SER A 53 3.97 5.42 -2.86
N THR A 54 4.43 6.65 -2.61
CA THR A 54 4.97 7.53 -3.66
C THR A 54 6.27 6.99 -4.24
N ALA A 55 7.16 6.42 -3.41
CA ALA A 55 8.37 5.74 -3.86
C ALA A 55 8.05 4.49 -4.69
N HIS A 56 7.07 3.70 -4.26
CA HIS A 56 6.61 2.54 -5.03
C HIS A 56 6.09 2.95 -6.41
N LEU A 57 5.31 4.02 -6.49
CA LEU A 57 4.86 4.57 -7.77
C LEU A 57 6.03 5.07 -8.63
N LEU A 58 7.01 5.75 -8.03
CA LEU A 58 8.21 6.19 -8.74
C LEU A 58 8.97 5.01 -9.37
N ALA A 59 9.14 3.91 -8.63
CA ALA A 59 9.78 2.70 -9.15
C ALA A 59 9.04 2.13 -10.37
N ARG A 60 7.71 2.16 -10.38
CA ARG A 60 6.92 1.76 -11.56
C ARG A 60 7.22 2.65 -12.77
N MET A 61 7.37 3.96 -12.57
CA MET A 61 7.72 4.89 -13.66
C MET A 61 9.13 4.64 -14.19
N HIS A 62 10.07 4.19 -13.34
CA HIS A 62 11.39 3.76 -13.77
C HIS A 62 11.32 2.50 -14.65
N ARG A 63 10.58 1.47 -14.24
CA ARG A 63 10.42 0.24 -15.06
C ARG A 63 9.78 0.52 -16.42
N GLU A 64 8.74 1.36 -16.46
CA GLU A 64 8.08 1.73 -17.72
C GLU A 64 8.97 2.57 -18.65
N ALA A 65 10.00 3.22 -18.09
CA ALA A 65 11.02 3.94 -18.84
C ALA A 65 12.24 3.08 -19.18
N ASP A 66 12.14 1.74 -19.06
CA ASP A 66 13.22 0.77 -19.30
C ASP A 66 14.45 0.99 -18.39
N ASP A 67 14.21 1.45 -17.15
CA ASP A 67 15.25 1.68 -16.12
C ASP A 67 15.02 0.78 -14.89
N PRO A 68 15.22 -0.55 -15.01
CA PRO A 68 15.05 -1.48 -13.89
C PRO A 68 16.07 -1.22 -12.76
N ALA A 69 17.26 -0.70 -13.07
CA ALA A 69 18.26 -0.37 -12.06
C ALA A 69 17.80 0.79 -11.16
N GLY A 70 17.23 1.84 -11.74
CA GLY A 70 16.62 2.94 -10.98
C GLY A 70 15.42 2.48 -10.15
N ALA A 71 14.56 1.63 -10.72
CA ALA A 71 13.43 1.04 -10.00
C ALA A 71 13.89 0.25 -8.77
N ARG A 72 14.93 -0.58 -8.91
CA ARG A 72 15.50 -1.37 -7.81
C ARG A 72 15.93 -0.48 -6.66
N ARG A 73 16.71 0.57 -6.94
CA ARG A 73 17.24 1.48 -5.91
C ARG A 73 16.11 2.12 -5.11
N VAL A 74 15.09 2.64 -5.79
CA VAL A 74 13.94 3.28 -5.13
C VAL A 74 13.19 2.29 -4.24
N LEU A 75 12.97 1.05 -4.72
CA LEU A 75 12.28 0.02 -3.96
C LEU A 75 13.10 -0.48 -2.76
N GLU A 76 14.41 -0.63 -2.90
CA GLU A 76 15.30 -1.02 -1.80
C GLU A 76 15.32 0.04 -0.70
N GLU A 77 15.42 1.31 -1.07
CA GLU A 77 15.31 2.44 -0.14
C GLU A 77 13.96 2.44 0.58
N ALA A 78 12.86 2.29 -0.16
CA ALA A 78 11.51 2.25 0.42
C ALA A 78 11.34 1.05 1.36
N TYR A 79 11.82 -0.14 0.96
CA TYR A 79 11.73 -1.32 1.81
C TYR A 79 12.55 -1.16 3.09
N ALA A 80 13.78 -0.66 3.00
CA ALA A 80 14.65 -0.43 4.15
C ALA A 80 14.10 0.64 5.11
N ALA A 81 13.43 1.67 4.59
CA ALA A 81 12.74 2.66 5.41
C ALA A 81 11.55 2.02 6.15
N GLY A 82 10.75 1.20 5.46
CA GLY A 82 9.55 0.59 6.04
C GLY A 82 9.79 -0.60 6.98
N GLU A 83 10.84 -1.40 6.77
CA GLU A 83 10.98 -2.73 7.38
C GLU A 83 11.06 -2.74 8.92
N ARG A 84 11.50 -1.64 9.54
CA ARG A 84 11.59 -1.53 11.01
C ARG A 84 10.27 -1.16 11.67
N ARG A 85 9.39 -0.48 10.95
CA ARG A 85 8.16 0.11 11.50
C ARG A 85 6.93 -0.70 11.12
N TRP A 86 6.94 -1.28 9.93
CA TRP A 86 5.77 -1.94 9.33
C TRP A 86 5.83 -3.44 9.51
N ASN A 87 4.65 -4.04 9.65
CA ASN A 87 4.52 -5.49 9.63
C ASN A 87 4.97 -6.01 8.26
N PRO A 88 5.80 -7.08 8.17
CA PRO A 88 6.15 -7.71 6.90
C PRO A 88 4.95 -8.18 6.05
N ALA A 89 3.79 -8.40 6.68
CA ALA A 89 2.53 -8.75 6.02
C ALA A 89 1.69 -7.53 5.59
N ASP A 90 2.14 -6.30 5.85
CA ASP A 90 1.46 -5.10 5.39
C ASP A 90 1.32 -5.10 3.85
N PRO A 91 0.13 -4.79 3.29
CA PRO A 91 -0.09 -4.84 1.84
C PRO A 91 0.90 -4.01 1.01
N LEU A 92 1.32 -2.83 1.50
CA LEU A 92 2.27 -1.98 0.80
C LEU A 92 3.67 -2.61 0.83
N MET A 93 4.10 -3.14 1.98
CA MET A 93 5.38 -3.83 2.09
C MET A 93 5.44 -5.09 1.21
N LEU A 94 4.33 -5.82 1.09
CA LEU A 94 4.20 -6.96 0.18
C LEU A 94 4.25 -6.54 -1.29
N ALA A 95 3.62 -5.44 -1.66
CA ALA A 95 3.68 -4.90 -3.01
C ALA A 95 5.11 -4.47 -3.39
N ILE A 96 5.83 -3.79 -2.49
CA ILE A 96 7.25 -3.45 -2.67
C ILE A 96 8.10 -4.71 -2.82
N CYS A 97 7.89 -5.73 -1.98
CA CYS A 97 8.60 -7.02 -2.11
C CYS A 97 8.33 -7.67 -3.47
N PHE A 98 7.07 -7.70 -3.90
CA PHE A 98 6.72 -8.29 -5.19
C PHE A 98 7.42 -7.59 -6.34
N ASP A 99 7.42 -6.26 -6.37
CA ASP A 99 8.09 -5.52 -7.44
C ASP A 99 9.61 -5.59 -7.34
N LEU A 100 10.20 -5.66 -6.15
CA LEU A 100 11.63 -5.97 -5.99
C LEU A 100 11.97 -7.33 -6.59
N ALA A 101 11.09 -8.32 -6.45
CA ALA A 101 11.31 -9.64 -7.00
C ALA A 101 11.27 -9.63 -8.54
N GLN A 102 10.29 -8.92 -9.11
CA GLN A 102 10.18 -8.76 -10.57
C GLN A 102 11.39 -8.02 -11.16
N VAL A 103 11.78 -6.90 -10.54
CA VAL A 103 12.94 -6.12 -10.99
C VAL A 103 14.23 -6.92 -10.84
N ALA A 104 14.38 -7.71 -9.78
CA ALA A 104 15.52 -8.59 -9.62
C ALA A 104 15.60 -9.64 -10.73
N GLU A 105 14.47 -10.20 -11.19
CA GLU A 105 14.43 -11.09 -12.35
C GLU A 105 14.83 -10.40 -13.65
N GLU A 106 14.30 -9.19 -13.90
CA GLU A 106 14.67 -8.38 -15.08
C GLU A 106 16.19 -8.11 -15.13
N LEU A 107 16.81 -7.93 -13.97
CA LEU A 107 18.25 -7.72 -13.82
C LEU A 107 19.06 -9.04 -13.75
N GLY A 108 18.42 -10.20 -13.83
CA GLY A 108 19.07 -11.51 -13.74
C GLY A 108 19.54 -11.91 -12.33
N ASN A 109 19.13 -11.18 -11.30
CA ASN A 109 19.45 -11.48 -9.89
C ASN A 109 18.44 -12.44 -9.27
N ARG A 110 18.56 -13.72 -9.63
CA ARG A 110 17.68 -14.79 -9.14
C ARG A 110 17.68 -14.95 -7.62
N HIS A 111 18.81 -14.65 -6.96
CA HIS A 111 18.90 -14.76 -5.51
C HIS A 111 17.99 -13.73 -4.82
N GLU A 112 18.08 -12.46 -5.23
CA GLU A 112 17.21 -11.40 -4.70
C GLU A 112 15.75 -11.63 -5.05
N ALA A 113 15.46 -12.09 -6.27
CA ALA A 113 14.11 -12.46 -6.68
C ALA A 113 13.51 -13.53 -5.78
N ARG A 114 14.22 -14.65 -5.58
CA ARG A 114 13.78 -15.75 -4.71
C ARG A 114 13.54 -15.29 -3.28
N ARG A 115 14.44 -14.46 -2.73
CA ARG A 115 14.27 -13.91 -1.37
C ARG A 115 12.98 -13.11 -1.24
N ASN A 116 12.72 -12.21 -2.18
CA ASN A 116 11.55 -11.34 -2.12
C ASN A 116 10.25 -12.08 -2.43
N PHE A 117 10.23 -12.99 -3.41
CA PHE A 117 9.07 -13.86 -3.64
C PHE A 117 8.77 -14.77 -2.45
N THR A 118 9.78 -15.24 -1.72
CA THR A 118 9.56 -16.02 -0.49
C THR A 118 8.77 -15.20 0.53
N ARG A 119 9.12 -13.93 0.75
CA ARG A 119 8.38 -13.04 1.66
C ARG A 119 6.92 -12.89 1.24
N VAL A 120 6.66 -12.70 -0.05
CA VAL A 120 5.30 -12.59 -0.61
C VAL A 120 4.52 -13.89 -0.43
N ALA A 121 5.13 -15.04 -0.73
CA ALA A 121 4.49 -16.35 -0.61
C ALA A 121 4.22 -16.74 0.86
N THR A 122 5.07 -16.31 1.80
CA THR A 122 4.91 -16.60 3.23
C THR A 122 3.84 -15.73 3.88
N HIS A 123 3.82 -14.42 3.61
CA HIS A 123 2.96 -13.47 4.33
C HIS A 123 1.72 -13.05 3.54
N GLY A 124 1.78 -13.08 2.22
CA GLY A 124 0.71 -12.65 1.32
C GLY A 124 -0.60 -13.43 1.44
N PRO A 125 -0.61 -14.77 1.61
CA PRO A 125 -1.87 -15.53 1.68
C PRO A 125 -2.84 -15.07 2.78
N ALA A 126 -2.31 -14.69 3.95
CA ALA A 126 -3.13 -14.31 5.09
C ALA A 126 -3.81 -12.93 4.92
N VAL A 127 -3.21 -12.03 4.13
CA VAL A 127 -3.65 -10.62 4.02
C VAL A 127 -4.28 -10.33 2.66
N LEU A 128 -3.70 -10.86 1.59
CA LEU A 128 -4.17 -10.66 0.22
C LEU A 128 -5.09 -11.79 -0.27
N GLY A 129 -5.03 -12.95 0.39
CA GLY A 129 -5.73 -14.17 0.00
C GLY A 129 -4.87 -15.11 -0.87
N GLU A 130 -5.12 -16.41 -0.73
CA GLU A 130 -4.40 -17.48 -1.46
C GLU A 130 -4.45 -17.32 -2.99
N GLN A 131 -5.55 -16.79 -3.51
CA GLN A 131 -5.77 -16.64 -4.96
C GLN A 131 -5.26 -15.31 -5.52
N HIS A 132 -4.69 -14.44 -4.68
CA HIS A 132 -4.19 -13.15 -5.14
C HIS A 132 -3.06 -13.35 -6.17
N ALA A 133 -3.08 -12.56 -7.25
CA ALA A 133 -2.16 -12.73 -8.37
C ALA A 133 -0.67 -12.70 -7.93
N ALA A 134 -0.30 -11.74 -7.08
CA ALA A 134 1.07 -11.63 -6.56
C ALA A 134 1.51 -12.88 -5.77
N VAL A 135 0.61 -13.46 -4.97
CA VAL A 135 0.88 -14.68 -4.19
C VAL A 135 1.09 -15.86 -5.13
N ARG A 136 0.22 -16.03 -6.11
CA ARG A 136 0.32 -17.11 -7.10
C ARG A 136 1.60 -17.04 -7.93
N VAL A 137 1.98 -15.84 -8.40
CA VAL A 137 3.23 -15.63 -9.14
C VAL A 137 4.44 -15.97 -8.26
N ALA A 138 4.43 -15.54 -6.99
CA ALA A 138 5.50 -15.85 -6.05
C ALA A 138 5.62 -17.36 -5.79
N GLN A 139 4.51 -18.05 -5.52
CA GLN A 139 4.48 -19.49 -5.31
C GLN A 139 4.95 -20.25 -6.55
N GLN A 140 4.47 -19.87 -7.74
CA GLN A 140 4.89 -20.45 -9.01
C GLN A 140 6.38 -20.28 -9.25
N TYR A 141 6.93 -19.08 -9.03
CA TYR A 141 8.36 -18.81 -9.18
C TYR A 141 9.20 -19.72 -8.26
N LEU A 142 8.72 -19.95 -7.04
CA LEU A 142 9.41 -20.79 -6.06
C LEU A 142 9.21 -22.30 -6.28
N GLY A 143 8.37 -22.70 -7.22
CA GLY A 143 7.97 -24.11 -7.40
C GLY A 143 7.09 -24.64 -6.26
N VAL A 144 6.48 -23.75 -5.47
CA VAL A 144 5.48 -24.12 -4.46
C VAL A 144 4.17 -24.29 -5.22
N ALA A 145 3.79 -25.54 -5.51
CA ALA A 145 2.50 -25.81 -6.10
C ALA A 145 1.40 -25.33 -5.13
N ALA A 146 0.53 -24.44 -5.59
CA ALA A 146 -0.72 -24.18 -4.89
C ALA A 146 -1.42 -25.53 -4.68
N ALA A 147 -1.76 -25.86 -3.43
CA ALA A 147 -2.53 -27.07 -3.14
C ALA A 147 -3.71 -27.12 -4.11
N PRO A 148 -4.01 -28.29 -4.72
CA PRO A 148 -5.10 -28.37 -5.68
C PRO A 148 -6.35 -27.82 -4.99
N THR A 149 -6.91 -26.74 -5.55
CA THR A 149 -8.24 -26.29 -5.19
C THR A 149 -9.11 -27.54 -5.22
N PRO A 150 -9.82 -27.90 -4.13
CA PRO A 150 -10.82 -28.94 -4.25
C PRO A 150 -11.81 -28.43 -5.30
N LEU A 151 -11.68 -28.96 -6.51
CA LEU A 151 -12.69 -28.88 -7.53
C LEU A 151 -13.96 -29.30 -6.82
N HIS A 152 -14.94 -28.40 -6.76
CA HIS A 152 -16.27 -28.72 -6.32
C HIS A 152 -16.73 -29.86 -7.22
N ALA A 153 -16.60 -31.09 -6.73
CA ALA A 153 -17.03 -32.25 -7.48
C ALA A 153 -18.52 -32.04 -7.76
N PRO A 154 -18.99 -32.23 -9.01
CA PRO A 154 -20.42 -32.25 -9.24
C PRO A 154 -20.96 -33.38 -8.37
N VAL A 155 -21.80 -33.03 -7.40
CA VAL A 155 -22.55 -33.99 -6.60
C VAL A 155 -23.39 -34.77 -7.61
N GLY A 156 -22.92 -35.97 -7.95
CA GLY A 156 -23.66 -36.89 -8.78
C GLY A 156 -24.97 -37.21 -8.08
N SER A 157 -26.08 -36.86 -8.72
CA SER A 157 -27.41 -37.30 -8.31
C SER A 157 -27.43 -38.82 -8.12
N PRO A 158 -28.06 -39.35 -7.06
CA PRO A 158 -28.18 -40.80 -6.89
C PRO A 158 -29.07 -41.39 -8.00
N PRO A 159 -28.88 -42.67 -8.38
CA PRO A 159 -29.65 -43.29 -9.46
C PRO A 159 -31.10 -43.56 -9.03
N THR A 160 -32.05 -42.98 -9.77
CA THR A 160 -33.49 -43.25 -9.64
C THR A 160 -33.83 -44.58 -10.30
N ALA A 161 -34.22 -45.59 -9.52
CA ALA A 161 -34.86 -46.82 -10.00
C ALA A 161 -36.40 -46.63 -10.14
N PRO A 162 -37.09 -47.46 -10.96
CA PRO A 162 -38.25 -47.02 -11.73
C PRO A 162 -39.62 -47.20 -11.05
N HIS A 163 -40.59 -46.49 -11.63
CA HIS A 163 -41.98 -46.35 -11.23
C HIS A 163 -42.78 -47.65 -11.02
N ALA A 164 -43.61 -47.65 -9.96
CA ALA A 164 -44.83 -48.43 -9.87
C ALA A 164 -45.99 -47.54 -9.36
N ARG A 165 -47.10 -47.49 -10.09
CA ARG A 165 -48.41 -46.93 -9.67
C ARG A 165 -49.37 -48.10 -9.35
N PRO A 166 -50.64 -47.87 -8.94
CA PRO A 166 -51.09 -47.45 -7.61
C PRO A 166 -52.17 -48.42 -7.04
N VAL A 167 -52.42 -48.43 -5.72
CA VAL A 167 -53.64 -49.06 -5.15
C VAL A 167 -54.19 -48.22 -3.99
N LEU A 168 -55.45 -47.78 -4.14
CA LEU A 168 -56.40 -47.36 -3.08
C LEU A 168 -57.24 -48.62 -2.72
N PRO A 169 -57.86 -48.79 -1.52
CA PRO A 169 -58.71 -47.76 -0.89
C PRO A 169 -58.88 -47.76 0.66
N ASN A 170 -59.62 -46.72 1.08
CA ASN A 170 -60.62 -46.61 2.15
C ASN A 170 -60.28 -46.27 3.62
N SER A 171 -60.75 -45.05 3.93
CA SER A 171 -61.16 -44.38 5.17
C SER A 171 -61.82 -45.21 6.28
N VAL A 172 -61.60 -44.80 7.55
CA VAL A 172 -62.67 -44.48 8.54
C VAL A 172 -62.21 -43.40 9.55
N ALA A 173 -63.03 -42.35 9.64
CA ALA A 173 -63.43 -41.45 10.76
C ALA A 173 -62.45 -40.54 11.57
N GLN A 174 -62.95 -39.32 11.80
CA GLN A 174 -62.40 -38.15 12.50
C GLN A 174 -62.53 -38.19 14.04
N PRO A 175 -62.00 -37.18 14.76
CA PRO A 175 -62.92 -36.16 15.33
C PRO A 175 -62.42 -34.69 15.35
N GLY A 176 -63.38 -33.75 15.25
CA GLY A 176 -63.47 -32.54 16.10
C GLY A 176 -62.78 -31.23 15.64
N PRO A 177 -63.48 -30.07 15.63
CA PRO A 177 -62.97 -28.82 15.04
C PRO A 177 -62.23 -27.93 16.04
N VAL A 178 -61.16 -27.27 15.58
CA VAL A 178 -60.55 -26.11 16.25
C VAL A 178 -60.77 -24.87 15.37
N VAL A 179 -61.34 -23.83 15.98
CA VAL A 179 -61.77 -22.56 15.38
C VAL A 179 -60.58 -21.62 15.18
N PRO A 180 -60.40 -20.99 14.00
CA PRO A 180 -59.47 -19.87 13.81
C PRO A 180 -60.16 -18.49 13.97
N PRO A 181 -59.45 -17.43 14.38
CA PRO A 181 -60.02 -16.07 14.49
C PRO A 181 -60.12 -15.34 13.13
N GLU A 182 -61.12 -14.44 13.05
CA GLU A 182 -61.61 -13.74 11.85
C GLU A 182 -60.69 -12.65 11.25
N PRO A 183 -60.88 -12.32 9.96
CA PRO A 183 -60.24 -11.20 9.27
C PRO A 183 -61.10 -9.91 9.36
N VAL A 184 -60.45 -8.76 9.61
CA VAL A 184 -61.09 -7.43 9.46
C VAL A 184 -60.98 -6.90 8.03
N ARG A 185 -62.07 -6.28 7.60
CA ARG A 185 -62.56 -6.08 6.24
C ARG A 185 -61.85 -4.97 5.44
N SER A 186 -61.79 -5.20 4.13
CA SER A 186 -61.55 -4.23 3.07
C SER A 186 -62.65 -3.17 2.96
N ALA A 187 -62.30 -1.98 2.47
CA ALA A 187 -63.16 -1.20 1.57
C ALA A 187 -62.28 -0.34 0.65
N ASP A 188 -62.71 -0.25 -0.59
CA ASP A 188 -61.97 0.02 -1.83
C ASP A 188 -62.50 1.37 -2.44
N PRO A 189 -62.36 1.72 -3.74
CA PRO A 189 -61.43 2.75 -4.22
C PRO A 189 -62.07 3.92 -5.03
N ARG A 190 -61.18 4.79 -5.57
CA ARG A 190 -61.31 5.78 -6.66
C ARG A 190 -61.73 7.21 -6.30
N SER A 191 -60.84 8.18 -6.55
CA SER A 191 -60.85 8.98 -7.79
C SER A 191 -59.80 10.09 -7.79
N ALA A 192 -59.19 10.24 -8.97
CA ALA A 192 -58.77 11.49 -9.63
C ALA A 192 -57.73 12.41 -8.96
N GLY A 193 -56.70 12.76 -9.74
CA GLY A 193 -56.00 14.04 -9.56
C GLY A 193 -54.52 14.03 -9.90
N SER A 194 -54.17 13.88 -11.18
CA SER A 194 -52.88 14.31 -11.72
C SER A 194 -52.71 15.82 -11.49
N GLN A 195 -51.65 16.26 -10.80
CA GLN A 195 -51.18 17.64 -10.90
C GLN A 195 -49.69 17.76 -10.55
N GLY A 196 -49.03 18.62 -11.32
CA GLY A 196 -47.60 18.62 -11.58
C GLY A 196 -46.71 18.97 -10.40
N TRP A 197 -45.50 18.39 -10.43
CA TRP A 197 -44.38 18.87 -9.66
C TRP A 197 -43.65 19.95 -10.49
N GLN A 198 -43.65 21.17 -9.99
CA GLN A 198 -42.80 22.27 -10.45
C GLN A 198 -42.17 22.99 -9.25
N PRO A 199 -41.00 23.62 -9.44
CA PRO A 199 -39.99 23.82 -8.40
C PRO A 199 -40.26 25.09 -7.59
N ALA A 200 -39.86 25.09 -6.32
CA ALA A 200 -39.88 26.27 -5.47
C ALA A 200 -38.46 26.82 -5.24
N SER A 201 -38.23 28.04 -5.72
CA SER A 201 -37.27 29.02 -5.23
C SER A 201 -37.81 30.40 -5.61
N PRO A 202 -37.42 31.52 -4.99
CA PRO A 202 -36.76 31.72 -3.70
C PRO A 202 -37.57 32.66 -2.78
N ALA A 203 -37.23 32.75 -1.49
CA ALA A 203 -37.71 33.84 -0.64
C ALA A 203 -36.52 34.58 -0.02
N ASP A 204 -36.46 35.86 -0.38
CA ASP A 204 -35.60 36.90 0.16
C ASP A 204 -35.55 36.92 1.69
N GLY A 205 -34.33 36.84 2.21
CA GLY A 205 -33.99 37.14 3.59
C GLY A 205 -32.74 38.00 3.62
N ARG A 206 -32.91 39.31 3.38
CA ARG A 206 -31.86 40.32 3.51
C ARG A 206 -31.37 40.39 4.97
N THR A 207 -30.13 39.99 5.20
CA THR A 207 -29.32 40.49 6.31
C THR A 207 -27.98 40.97 5.77
N ARG A 208 -27.65 42.23 6.12
CA ARG A 208 -26.45 42.96 5.71
C ARG A 208 -25.18 42.40 6.37
N GLN A 209 -24.09 42.48 5.59
CA GLN A 209 -22.68 42.72 5.96
C GLN A 209 -22.00 41.80 6.99
N ALA A 210 -20.97 41.09 6.51
CA ALA A 210 -19.58 41.44 6.78
C ALA A 210 -18.67 40.84 5.68
N SER A 211 -17.91 41.69 5.00
CA SER A 211 -16.91 41.27 4.01
C SER A 211 -15.75 40.56 4.70
N PRO A 212 -15.25 39.41 4.21
CA PRO A 212 -13.99 38.86 4.68
C PRO A 212 -12.80 39.72 4.19
N PRO A 213 -11.72 39.86 4.97
CA PRO A 213 -10.61 40.74 4.64
C PRO A 213 -9.84 40.25 3.41
N VAL A 214 -9.57 41.17 2.50
CA VAL A 214 -8.63 41.02 1.39
C VAL A 214 -7.26 40.69 1.98
N HIS A 215 -6.75 39.49 1.69
CA HIS A 215 -5.35 39.15 1.95
C HIS A 215 -4.47 40.02 1.05
N GLN A 216 -3.80 40.98 1.66
CA GLN A 216 -2.70 41.72 1.06
C GLN A 216 -1.54 40.74 0.81
N PRO A 217 -0.95 40.68 -0.40
CA PRO A 217 0.29 39.93 -0.60
C PRO A 217 1.42 40.58 0.21
N PRO A 218 2.32 39.80 0.83
CA PRO A 218 3.45 40.36 1.56
C PRO A 218 4.38 41.13 0.61
N ALA A 219 4.88 42.27 1.08
CA ALA A 219 5.84 43.11 0.36
C ALA A 219 7.11 42.32 -0.04
N PRO A 220 7.76 42.65 -1.18
CA PRO A 220 8.97 41.97 -1.60
C PRO A 220 10.08 42.17 -0.56
N HIS A 221 10.60 41.06 -0.04
CA HIS A 221 11.76 41.04 0.84
C HIS A 221 12.99 41.56 0.08
N VAL A 222 13.49 42.73 0.47
CA VAL A 222 14.82 43.20 0.06
C VAL A 222 15.86 42.37 0.83
N PRO A 223 16.75 41.62 0.17
CA PRO A 223 17.75 40.83 0.86
C PRO A 223 18.82 41.75 1.48
N LEU A 224 19.00 41.65 2.80
CA LEU A 224 20.14 42.23 3.51
C LEU A 224 21.45 41.61 2.99
N PRO A 225 22.56 42.36 2.95
CA PRO A 225 23.84 41.86 2.45
C PRO A 225 24.36 40.72 3.35
N ARG A 226 24.79 39.63 2.71
CA ARG A 226 25.39 38.47 3.37
C ARG A 226 26.67 38.88 4.09
N GLN A 227 26.64 38.87 5.43
CA GLN A 227 27.83 38.80 6.25
C GLN A 227 28.56 37.49 5.91
N GLN A 228 29.81 37.58 5.46
CA GLN A 228 30.68 36.45 5.19
C GLN A 228 30.92 35.67 6.49
N LEU A 229 30.22 34.54 6.66
CA LEU A 229 30.61 33.54 7.65
C LEU A 229 31.84 32.80 7.12
N SER A 230 33.02 33.10 7.66
CA SER A 230 34.24 32.35 7.39
C SER A 230 34.05 30.88 7.77
N ALA A 231 34.47 29.98 6.89
CA ALA A 231 34.38 28.53 7.07
C ALA A 231 35.20 28.06 8.30
N PRO A 232 34.75 27.01 9.03
CA PRO A 232 35.54 26.42 10.10
C PRO A 232 36.78 25.70 9.53
N PRO A 233 37.92 25.67 10.25
CA PRO A 233 39.14 25.02 9.78
C PRO A 233 38.95 23.49 9.71
N GLY A 234 39.41 22.90 8.61
CA GLY A 234 39.36 21.45 8.37
C GLY A 234 40.25 20.63 9.33
N PRO A 235 40.07 19.30 9.37
CA PRO A 235 40.78 18.42 10.29
C PRO A 235 42.29 18.37 9.99
N ARG A 236 43.11 18.38 11.06
CA ARG A 236 44.58 18.32 10.98
C ARG A 236 45.05 16.98 10.39
N PRO A 237 46.10 16.97 9.55
CA PRO A 237 46.69 15.74 9.03
C PRO A 237 47.42 14.94 10.14
N PRO A 238 47.51 13.60 10.02
CA PRO A 238 48.18 12.74 11.00
C PRO A 238 49.70 12.93 11.02
N ALA A 239 50.30 12.78 12.19
CA ALA A 239 51.74 12.94 12.43
C ALA A 239 52.57 11.84 11.73
N PRO A 240 53.82 12.14 11.31
CA PRO A 240 54.67 11.16 10.63
C PRO A 240 55.15 10.06 11.59
N THR A 241 54.97 8.81 11.18
CA THR A 241 55.41 7.60 11.88
C THR A 241 56.95 7.55 11.94
N ALA A 242 57.52 7.48 13.15
CA ALA A 242 58.97 7.29 13.34
C ALA A 242 59.41 5.89 12.87
N PRO A 243 60.63 5.75 12.30
CA PRO A 243 61.12 4.45 11.82
C PRO A 243 61.45 3.50 12.97
N TYR A 244 61.11 2.22 12.75
CA TYR A 244 61.31 1.08 13.64
C TYR A 244 62.80 0.82 13.93
N GLN A 245 63.17 0.73 15.22
CA GLN A 245 64.51 0.32 15.69
C GLN A 245 64.41 -1.12 16.23
N PRO A 246 65.17 -2.10 15.70
CA PRO A 246 65.17 -3.46 16.23
C PRO A 246 65.91 -3.52 17.58
N SER A 247 65.27 -4.12 18.57
CA SER A 247 65.80 -4.27 19.93
C SER A 247 66.79 -5.44 20.03
N VAL A 248 67.99 -5.20 20.58
CA VAL A 248 68.97 -6.24 20.95
C VAL A 248 68.56 -6.94 22.25
N PRO A 249 68.68 -8.27 22.35
CA PRO A 249 68.32 -8.99 23.57
C PRO A 249 69.43 -8.90 24.63
N VAL A 250 69.05 -8.46 25.84
CA VAL A 250 69.88 -8.50 27.05
C VAL A 250 69.74 -9.88 27.70
N ALA A 251 70.87 -10.55 27.94
CA ALA A 251 70.95 -11.80 28.70
C ALA A 251 70.75 -11.53 30.20
N HIS A 252 69.80 -12.20 30.84
CA HIS A 252 69.62 -12.16 32.29
C HIS A 252 70.16 -13.45 32.94
N ALA A 253 71.12 -13.25 33.85
CA ALA A 253 71.66 -14.24 34.77
C ALA A 253 70.61 -14.68 35.81
N GLY A 254 70.65 -15.96 36.19
CA GLY A 254 69.69 -16.61 37.08
C GLY A 254 69.84 -16.25 38.57
N PRO A 255 68.81 -16.53 39.40
CA PRO A 255 68.86 -16.23 40.83
C PRO A 255 69.41 -17.40 41.66
N VAL A 256 70.20 -17.02 42.67
CA VAL A 256 70.76 -17.85 43.76
C VAL A 256 69.71 -18.02 44.86
N ALA A 257 69.59 -19.22 45.43
CA ALA A 257 68.69 -19.57 46.53
C ALA A 257 69.24 -19.12 47.90
N PRO A 258 68.39 -18.76 48.88
CA PRO A 258 68.81 -18.61 50.27
C PRO A 258 68.54 -19.87 51.12
N ALA A 259 69.41 -20.06 52.12
CA ALA A 259 69.25 -20.95 53.28
C ALA A 259 68.72 -20.18 54.49
#